data_AF-A0AAQ0MFW4-F1
#
_entry.id   AF-A0AAQ0MFW4-F1
#
_cell.length_a   1.000
_cell.length_b   1.000
_cell.length_c   1.000
_cell.angle_alpha   90.00
_cell.angle_beta   90.00
_cell.angle_gamma   90.00
#
_symmetry.space_group_name_H-M   'P 1'
#
loop_
_entity.id
_entity.type
_entity.pdbx_description
1 polymer ?
#
loop_
_entity_poly.entity_id
_entity_poly.type
_entity_poly.pdbx_seq_one_letter_code
_entity_poly.pdbx_strand_id
1 'polypeptide(L)' 'MQQKFNKIEKVLLSVSLILIFLNVLIVFNFIYVSKGVSTFILSVNLFILSYIYFKKQNKIVGCMLLIIAIFYLLNPLFL' A
#
# COMPACT_ATOMS: atom_id res chain seq x y z
N MET A 1 -21.89 1.82 12.94
CA MET A 1 -20.75 1.57 13.87
C MET A 1 -19.59 2.51 13.50
N GLN A 2 -19.43 3.64 14.19
CA GLN A 2 -18.28 4.54 13.98
C GLN A 2 -17.06 3.99 14.74
N GLN A 3 -16.23 3.20 14.07
CA GLN A 3 -14.95 2.77 14.63
C GLN A 3 -13.92 3.91 14.57
N LYS A 4 -13.78 4.67 15.66
CA LYS A 4 -12.76 5.73 15.78
C LYS A 4 -11.35 5.19 15.46
N PHE A 5 -10.61 5.90 14.61
CA PHE A 5 -9.19 5.63 14.34
C PHE A 5 -8.32 5.89 15.57
N ASN A 6 -7.53 4.89 15.96
CA ASN A 6 -6.51 5.08 16.98
C ASN A 6 -5.37 5.95 16.41
N LYS A 7 -4.64 6.68 17.28
CA LYS A 7 -3.54 7.57 16.86
C LYS A 7 -2.54 6.86 15.93
N ILE A 8 -2.18 5.60 16.23
CA ILE A 8 -1.26 4.78 15.43
C ILE A 8 -1.81 4.51 14.02
N GLU A 9 -3.08 4.13 13.91
CA GLU A 9 -3.73 3.87 12.62
C GLU A 9 -3.84 5.13 11.78
N LYS A 10 -4.09 6.27 12.44
CA LYS A 10 -4.12 7.58 11.79
C LYS A 10 -2.75 7.92 11.19
N VAL A 11 -1.66 7.65 11.92
CA VAL A 11 -0.29 7.80 11.42
C VAL A 11 0.00 6.86 10.24
N LEU A 12 -0.37 5.58 10.33
CA LEU A 12 -0.23 4.62 9.22
C LEU A 12 -0.99 5.02 7.96
N LEU A 13 -2.20 5.58 8.12
CA LEU A 13 -2.98 6.14 7.01
C LEU A 13 -2.29 7.35 6.39
N SER A 14 -1.76 8.27 7.19
CA SER A 14 -0.99 9.42 6.70
C SER A 14 0.24 8.97 5.91
N VAL A 15 0.99 7.98 6.43
CA VAL A 15 2.16 7.40 5.76
C VAL A 15 1.76 6.72 4.44
N SER A 16 0.63 6.00 4.42
CA SER A 16 0.11 5.37 3.20
C SER A 16 -0.25 6.40 2.14
N LEU A 17 -0.91 7.50 2.52
CA LEU A 17 -1.23 8.62 1.64
C LEU A 17 0.02 9.24 1.01
N ILE A 18 1.07 9.47 1.81
CA ILE A 18 2.35 10.00 1.33
C ILE A 18 2.98 9.02 0.32
N LEU A 19 2.97 7.71 0.63
CA LEU A 19 3.48 6.67 -0.25
C LEU A 19 2.69 6.56 -1.56
N ILE A 20 1.36 6.78 -1.54
CA ILE A 20 0.53 6.83 -2.77
C ILE A 20 0.97 8.02 -3.61
N PHE A 21 1.14 9.19 -3.00
CA PHE A 21 1.53 10.41 -3.69
C PHE A 21 2.91 10.27 -4.36
N LEU A 22 3.87 9.66 -3.64
CA LEU A 22 5.17 9.31 -4.17
C LEU A 22 5.07 8.34 -5.35
N ASN A 23 4.20 7.34 -5.27
CA ASN A 23 4.01 6.39 -6.36
C ASN A 23 3.40 7.04 -7.61
N VAL A 24 2.43 7.93 -7.43
CA VAL A 24 1.83 8.71 -8.53
C VAL A 24 2.90 9.58 -9.21
N LEU A 25 3.77 10.25 -8.45
CA LEU A 25 4.89 11.03 -9.01
C LEU A 25 5.87 10.15 -9.82
N ILE A 26 6.10 8.91 -9.38
CA ILE A 26 6.93 7.94 -10.10
C ILE A 26 6.25 7.47 -11.41
N VAL A 27 4.95 7.16 -11.37
CA VAL A 27 4.18 6.73 -12.57
C VAL A 27 4.09 7.83 -13.63
N PHE A 28 3.93 9.09 -13.22
CA PHE A 28 3.98 10.24 -14.13
C PHE A 28 5.40 10.61 -14.58
N ASN A 29 6.40 9.77 -14.25
CA ASN A 29 7.79 9.89 -14.66
C ASN A 29 8.44 11.22 -14.24
N PHE A 30 7.89 11.90 -13.22
CA PHE A 30 8.44 13.13 -12.66
C PHE A 30 9.78 12.87 -11.95
N ILE A 31 9.98 11.64 -11.48
CA ILE A 31 11.21 11.14 -10.86
C ILE A 31 11.53 9.81 -11.55
N TYR A 32 12.68 9.75 -12.25
CA TYR A 32 13.12 8.54 -12.96
C TYR A 32 13.65 7.51 -11.95
N VAL A 33 12.73 6.80 -11.31
CA VAL A 33 13.06 5.74 -10.35
C VAL A 33 13.00 4.39 -11.05
N SER A 34 13.97 3.51 -10.78
CA SER A 34 13.95 2.12 -11.28
C SER A 34 12.60 1.46 -10.98
N LYS A 35 12.02 0.80 -11.99
CA LYS A 35 10.68 0.17 -11.94
C LYS A 35 10.52 -0.71 -10.70
N GLY A 36 11.57 -1.42 -10.29
CA GLY A 36 11.58 -2.28 -9.10
C GLY A 36 11.32 -1.54 -7.78
N VAL A 37 11.78 -0.29 -7.64
CA VAL A 37 11.55 0.52 -6.43
C VAL A 37 10.10 1.00 -6.38
N SER A 38 9.51 1.34 -7.53
CA SER A 38 8.10 1.74 -7.62
C SER A 38 7.16 0.61 -7.20
N THR A 39 7.43 -0.62 -7.66
CA THR A 39 6.69 -1.83 -7.30
C THR A 39 6.90 -2.19 -5.83
N PHE A 40 8.11 -1.99 -5.29
CA PHE A 40 8.39 -2.20 -3.88
C PHE A 40 7.57 -1.25 -2.99
N ILE A 41 7.58 0.05 -3.29
CA ILE A 41 6.79 1.06 -2.57
C ILE A 41 5.29 0.73 -2.64
N LEU A 42 4.79 0.30 -3.80
CA LEU A 42 3.39 -0.11 -4.00
C LEU A 42 3.01 -1.32 -3.13
N SER A 43 3.89 -2.33 -3.08
CA SER A 43 3.68 -3.54 -2.27
C SER A 43 3.60 -3.23 -0.77
N VAL A 44 4.51 -2.39 -0.24
CA VAL A 44 4.49 -1.93 1.16
C VAL A 44 3.20 -1.19 1.47
N ASN A 45 2.74 -0.34 0.56
CA ASN A 45 1.52 0.43 0.73
C ASN A 45 0.27 -0.46 0.80
N LEU A 46 0.18 -1.44 -0.11
CA LEU A 46 -0.88 -2.45 -0.10
C LEU A 46 -0.86 -3.31 1.16
N PHE A 47 0.32 -3.60 1.71
CA PHE A 47 0.47 -4.33 2.97
C PHE A 47 -0.08 -3.54 4.16
N ILE A 48 0.21 -2.25 4.24
CA ILE A 48 -0.32 -1.34 5.27
C ILE A 48 -1.85 -1.23 5.14
N LEU A 49 -2.35 -1.04 3.91
CA LEU A 49 -3.78 -1.00 3.62
C LEU A 49 -4.49 -2.29 4.00
N SER A 50 -3.91 -3.45 3.67
CA SER A 50 -4.42 -4.76 4.05
C SER A 50 -4.56 -4.87 5.57
N TYR A 51 -3.54 -4.50 6.35
CA TYR A 51 -3.58 -4.53 7.81
C TYR A 51 -4.72 -3.67 8.39
N ILE A 52 -4.91 -2.46 7.86
CA ILE A 52 -5.97 -1.55 8.32
C ILE A 52 -7.36 -2.11 7.98
N TYR A 53 -7.54 -2.65 6.77
CA TYR A 53 -8.80 -3.24 6.33
C TYR A 53 -9.16 -4.51 7.10
N PHE A 54 -8.17 -5.36 7.40
CA PHE A 54 -8.34 -6.59 8.19
C PHE A 54 -8.87 -6.29 9.59
N LYS A 55 -8.37 -5.19 10.19
CA LYS A 55 -8.68 -4.82 11.55
C LYS A 55 -10.03 -4.11 11.71
N LYS A 56 -10.49 -3.36 10.70
CA LYS A 56 -11.61 -2.42 10.88
C LYS A 56 -12.80 -2.52 9.96
N GLN A 57 -12.62 -2.93 8.71
CA GLN A 57 -13.72 -2.90 7.73
C GLN A 57 -14.20 -4.29 7.39
N ASN A 58 -13.36 -5.07 6.71
CA ASN A 58 -13.79 -6.34 6.16
C ASN A 58 -12.59 -7.25 5.95
N LYS A 59 -12.61 -8.41 6.61
CA LYS A 59 -11.52 -9.39 6.56
C LYS A 59 -11.28 -9.89 5.13
N ILE A 60 -12.33 -9.99 4.33
CA ILE A 60 -12.25 -10.45 2.93
C ILE A 60 -11.47 -9.46 2.07
N VAL A 61 -11.77 -8.16 2.19
CA VAL A 61 -11.08 -7.10 1.42
C VAL A 61 -9.62 -6.97 1.89
N GLY A 62 -9.37 -7.09 3.19
CA GLY A 62 -8.01 -7.16 3.73
C GLY A 62 -7.20 -8.32 3.14
N CYS A 63 -7.80 -9.51 3.03
CA CYS A 63 -7.16 -10.69 2.42
C CYS A 63 -6.88 -10.50 0.93
N MET A 64 -7.82 -9.94 0.17
CA MET A 64 -7.59 -9.61 -1.25
C MET A 64 -6.43 -8.65 -1.43
N LEU A 65 -6.37 -7.58 -0.64
CA LEU A 65 -5.26 -6.61 -0.67
C LEU A 65 -3.92 -7.25 -0.31
N LEU A 66 -3.90 -8.23 0.60
CA LEU A 66 -2.70 -8.96 0.99
C LEU A 66 -2.18 -9.85 -0.15
N ILE A 67 -3.09 -10.55 -0.84
CA ILE A 67 -2.75 -11.37 -2.02
C ILE A 67 -2.17 -10.48 -3.13
N ILE A 68 -2.80 -9.33 -3.39
CA ILE A 68 -2.32 -8.36 -4.38
C ILE A 68 -0.94 -7.81 -3.96
N ALA A 69 -0.73 -7.51 -2.68
CA ALA A 69 0.57 -7.06 -2.18
C ALA A 69 1.67 -8.10 -2.41
N ILE A 70 1.40 -9.38 -2.13
CA ILE A 70 2.35 -10.48 -2.37
C ILE A 70 2.63 -10.63 -3.88
N PHE A 71 1.61 -10.52 -4.73
CA PHE A 71 1.77 -10.58 -6.17
C PHE A 71 2.70 -9.47 -6.68
N TYR A 72 2.51 -8.23 -6.20
CA TYR A 72 3.39 -7.10 -6.52
C TYR A 72 4.81 -7.24 -5.95
N LEU A 73 4.99 -7.99 -4.87
CA LEU A 73 6.29 -8.23 -4.24
C LEU A 73 7.08 -9.34 -4.95
N LEU A 74 6.40 -10.29 -5.60
CA LEU A 74 7.00 -11.35 -6.42
C LEU A 74 7.29 -10.91 -7.86
N ASN A 75 6.50 -9.98 -8.41
CA ASN A 75 6.68 -9.45 -9.77
C ASN A 75 7.78 -8.39 -10.03
N PRO A 76 8.58 -7.87 -9.08
CA PRO A 76 9.73 -7.04 -9.43
C PRO A 76 10.83 -7.85 -10.16
N LEU A 77 10.74 -9.18 -10.14
CA LEU A 77 11.72 -10.12 -10.69
C LEU A 77 11.44 -10.54 -12.14
N PHE A 78 10.27 -10.23 -12.70
CA PHE A 78 9.82 -10.72 -14.01
C PHE A 78 9.68 -9.64 -15.10
N LEU A 79 10.12 -8.39 -14.85
CA LEU A 79 9.92 -7.25 -15.75
C LEU A 79 11.20 -6.44 -15.99
#